data_AF-A0A9W9N964-F1
#
_entry.id   AF-A0A9W9N964-F1
#
_cell.length_a   1.000
_cell.length_b   1.000
_cell.length_c   1.000
_cell.angle_alpha   90.00
_cell.angle_beta   90.00
_cell.angle_gamma   90.00
#
_symmetry.space_group_name_H-M   'P 1'
#
loop_
_entity.id
_entity.type
_entity.pdbx_description
1 polymer ?
#
loop_
_entity_poly.entity_id
_entity_poly.type
_entity_poly.pdbx_seq_one_letter_code
_entity_poly.pdbx_strand_id
1 'polypeptide(L)'
;MNAHHPIWGAIGTRADKEAEQLLEITDKLDLELITEKRRATWSRNNQSSVIDLTFISSSLACRLVGCRRADDIEHSSDHFPIRTVLGIETPVLAQQKRRNWNATDEKKLTQKIEEDLQVRDLSQAGPPQIEAQCQKLKDVVQSAIEASTPWANPSAWSNPDFDEECKAAVKEVRRLRRRHTRTKNPYDWICYSGARNAKTRLVKKTLSRAHRRRVQQVIEDGPQGMWRLAKWAKNRTGAYERGHTPSLEIQDPQTPGKLAETVDQKAEAFRVAFCPQPPPADLSDTDLFQ
;
A
#
# COMPACT_ATOMS: atom_id res chain seq x y z
N MET A 1 14.56 14.90 7.71
CA MET A 1 15.03 16.28 8.01
C MET A 1 16.21 16.53 7.10
N ASN A 2 16.28 17.64 6.38
CA ASN A 2 17.31 17.83 5.36
C ASN A 2 18.48 18.68 5.91
N ALA A 3 19.06 18.23 7.02
CA ALA A 3 20.10 18.99 7.74
C ALA A 3 21.45 18.26 7.72
N HIS A 4 22.51 19.01 7.48
CA HIS A 4 23.87 18.51 7.35
C HIS A 4 24.69 18.88 8.58
N HIS A 5 25.48 17.92 9.06
CA HIS A 5 26.36 18.14 10.19
C HIS A 5 27.58 17.20 10.14
N PRO A 6 28.76 17.64 10.59
CA PRO A 6 29.94 16.78 10.71
C PRO A 6 29.73 15.50 11.54
N ILE A 7 28.80 15.50 12.49
CA ILE A 7 28.56 14.36 13.40
C ILE A 7 28.07 13.11 12.64
N TRP A 8 27.22 13.29 11.63
CA TRP A 8 26.65 12.21 10.82
C TRP A 8 27.16 12.20 9.37
N GLY A 9 27.56 13.35 8.86
CA GLY A 9 28.13 13.51 7.51
C GLY A 9 29.59 13.08 7.37
N ALA A 10 30.19 13.44 6.25
CA ALA A 10 31.62 13.26 6.01
C ALA A 10 32.45 14.37 6.67
N ILE A 11 33.75 14.12 6.88
CA ILE A 11 34.70 15.14 7.33
C ILE A 11 34.68 16.30 6.31
N GLY A 12 34.46 17.53 6.77
CA GLY A 12 34.31 18.71 5.92
C GLY A 12 32.85 19.07 5.56
N THR A 13 31.86 18.32 6.04
CA THR A 13 30.44 18.70 5.91
C THR A 13 30.19 19.98 6.70
N ARG A 14 29.63 21.02 6.05
CA ARG A 14 29.24 22.24 6.74
C ARG A 14 28.05 21.96 7.67
N ALA A 15 28.11 22.44 8.91
CA ALA A 15 27.01 22.37 9.84
C ALA A 15 25.91 23.37 9.44
N ASP A 16 24.69 22.88 9.26
CA ASP A 16 23.49 23.68 9.11
C ASP A 16 22.99 24.16 10.48
N LYS A 17 22.37 25.34 10.55
CA LYS A 17 21.87 25.89 11.83
C LYS A 17 20.78 24.99 12.43
N GLU A 18 19.96 24.39 11.58
CA GLU A 18 18.90 23.45 11.93
C GLU A 18 19.48 22.15 12.51
N ALA A 19 20.69 21.76 12.10
CA ALA A 19 21.36 20.59 12.65
C ALA A 19 21.84 20.82 14.08
N GLU A 20 22.37 22.02 14.38
CA GLU A 20 22.76 22.41 15.74
C GLU A 20 21.54 22.44 16.67
N GLN A 21 20.45 23.05 16.21
CA GLN A 21 19.19 23.06 16.97
C GLN A 21 18.65 21.65 17.22
N LEU A 22 18.76 20.75 16.23
CA LEU A 22 18.39 19.35 16.40
C LEU A 22 19.23 18.71 17.51
N LEU A 23 20.55 18.91 17.49
CA LEU A 23 21.45 18.36 18.49
C LEU A 23 21.11 18.85 19.90
N GLU A 24 20.87 20.16 20.06
CA GLU A 24 20.44 20.73 21.33
C GLU A 24 19.14 20.10 21.84
N ILE A 25 18.17 19.86 20.95
CA ILE A 25 16.90 19.23 21.32
C ILE A 25 17.12 17.76 21.70
N THR A 26 17.92 17.02 20.93
CA THR A 26 18.17 15.60 21.22
C THR A 26 18.97 15.40 22.49
N ASP A 27 19.91 16.31 22.79
CA ASP A 27 20.67 16.31 24.04
C ASP A 27 19.75 16.58 25.25
N LYS A 28 18.88 17.60 25.16
CA LYS A 28 17.87 17.90 26.20
C LYS A 28 16.90 16.75 26.47
N LEU A 29 16.63 15.92 25.47
CA LEU A 29 15.71 14.78 25.56
C LEU A 29 16.41 13.45 25.83
N ASP A 30 17.72 13.46 26.07
CA ASP A 30 18.55 12.26 26.29
C ASP A 30 18.37 11.21 25.17
N LEU A 31 18.46 11.70 23.92
CA LEU A 31 18.36 10.90 22.71
C LEU A 31 19.74 10.73 22.06
N GLU A 32 20.13 9.47 21.85
CA GLU A 32 21.38 9.10 21.21
C GLU A 32 21.20 8.94 19.69
N LEU A 33 22.11 9.52 18.91
CA LEU A 33 22.16 9.30 17.46
C LEU A 33 22.81 7.95 17.15
N ILE A 34 22.05 7.04 16.53
CA ILE A 34 22.51 5.67 16.20
C ILE A 34 22.65 5.41 14.70
N THR A 35 22.40 6.41 13.85
CA THR A 35 22.65 6.27 12.41
C THR A 35 24.12 6.00 12.14
N GLU A 36 24.39 5.01 11.28
CA GLU A 36 25.74 4.69 10.80
C GLU A 36 26.38 5.93 10.16
N LYS A 37 27.44 6.44 10.77
CA LYS A 37 28.16 7.62 10.26
C LYS A 37 28.73 7.32 8.87
N ARG A 38 28.77 8.36 8.02
CA ARG A 38 29.43 8.34 6.69
C ARG A 38 28.83 7.40 5.65
N ARG A 39 27.75 6.68 5.96
CA ARG A 39 27.04 5.88 4.96
C ARG A 39 25.82 6.65 4.47
N ALA A 40 25.89 7.10 3.22
CA ALA A 40 24.85 7.92 2.61
C ALA A 40 23.47 7.27 2.73
N THR A 41 22.52 8.03 3.26
CA THR A 41 21.10 7.66 3.36
C THR A 41 20.29 8.25 2.22
N TRP A 42 20.86 9.25 1.53
CA TRP A 42 20.31 9.81 0.30
C TRP A 42 21.40 9.89 -0.77
N SER A 43 21.02 9.61 -2.02
CA SER A 43 21.89 9.85 -3.17
C SER A 43 21.08 10.20 -4.42
N ARG A 44 21.55 11.22 -5.14
CA ARG A 44 21.04 11.60 -6.45
C ARG A 44 22.18 12.08 -7.32
N ASN A 45 22.29 11.54 -8.52
CA ASN A 45 23.40 11.83 -9.44
C ASN A 45 24.76 11.59 -8.74
N ASN A 46 25.64 12.59 -8.72
CA ASN A 46 26.94 12.54 -8.05
C ASN A 46 26.91 13.10 -6.62
N GLN A 47 25.73 13.41 -6.09
CA GLN A 47 25.56 13.92 -4.73
C GLN A 47 25.06 12.80 -3.81
N SER A 48 25.61 12.78 -2.59
CA SER A 48 25.20 11.86 -1.54
C SER A 48 25.32 12.52 -0.18
N SER A 49 24.35 12.29 0.69
CA SER A 49 24.33 12.86 2.03
C SER A 49 23.75 11.88 3.05
N VAL A 50 24.00 12.16 4.33
CA VAL A 50 23.42 11.45 5.47
C VAL A 50 22.42 12.42 6.08
N ILE A 51 21.14 12.25 5.77
CA ILE A 51 20.06 13.17 6.18
C ILE A 51 18.87 12.43 6.81
N ASP A 52 18.82 11.10 6.66
CA ASP A 52 17.85 10.26 7.34
C ASP A 52 18.49 9.76 8.64
N LEU A 53 18.17 10.45 9.74
CA LEU A 53 18.75 10.22 11.04
C LEU A 53 17.82 9.37 11.91
N THR A 54 18.40 8.49 12.72
CA THR A 54 17.70 7.65 13.70
C THR A 54 18.26 7.97 15.07
N PHE A 55 17.40 8.45 15.95
CA PHE A 55 17.70 8.70 17.34
C PHE A 55 16.95 7.68 18.22
N ILE A 56 17.53 7.34 19.36
CA ILE A 56 16.96 6.39 20.32
C ILE A 56 17.09 6.92 21.73
N SER A 57 16.12 6.65 22.60
CA SER A 57 16.25 6.97 24.02
C SER A 57 17.23 6.01 24.69
N SER A 58 17.90 6.46 25.75
CA SER A 58 18.79 5.65 26.58
C SER A 58 18.15 4.34 27.06
N SER A 59 16.85 4.39 27.38
CA SER A 59 16.06 3.21 27.80
C SER A 59 15.86 2.14 26.71
N LEU A 60 15.92 2.53 25.44
CA LEU A 60 15.80 1.62 24.29
C LEU A 60 17.16 1.24 23.69
N ALA A 61 18.21 2.03 23.96
CA ALA A 61 19.58 1.75 23.53
C ALA A 61 20.06 0.38 24.02
N CYS A 62 19.70 -0.02 25.25
CA CYS A 62 20.02 -1.35 25.79
C CYS A 62 19.37 -2.52 25.04
N ARG A 63 18.33 -2.25 24.24
CA ARG A 63 17.64 -3.24 23.39
C ARG A 63 18.05 -3.14 21.93
N LEU A 64 18.95 -2.24 21.56
CA LEU A 64 19.37 -2.06 20.18
C LEU A 64 20.23 -3.26 19.73
N VAL A 65 19.73 -3.99 18.74
CA VAL A 65 20.49 -5.05 18.05
C VAL A 65 21.32 -4.45 16.93
N GLY A 66 20.81 -3.40 16.26
CA GLY A 66 21.59 -2.63 15.29
C GLY A 66 20.77 -1.66 14.46
N CYS A 67 21.45 -0.68 13.88
CA CYS A 67 20.91 0.31 12.95
C CYS A 67 21.82 0.37 11.71
N ARG A 68 21.28 0.04 10.53
CA ARG A 68 22.07 -0.01 9.28
C ARG A 68 21.22 0.29 8.05
N ARG A 69 21.86 0.78 7.00
CA ARG A 69 21.21 0.94 5.69
C ARG A 69 20.86 -0.42 5.08
N ALA A 70 19.61 -0.59 4.67
CA ALA A 70 19.01 -1.83 4.21
C ALA A 70 19.00 -1.92 2.67
N ASP A 71 20.19 -2.08 2.10
CA ASP A 71 20.39 -2.13 0.64
C ASP A 71 19.64 -3.28 -0.05
N ASP A 72 19.18 -4.29 0.71
CA ASP A 72 18.44 -5.45 0.22
C ASP A 72 16.96 -5.16 -0.11
N ILE A 73 16.37 -4.15 0.54
CA ILE A 73 14.95 -3.77 0.36
C ILE A 73 14.74 -2.44 -0.37
N GLU A 74 15.84 -1.77 -0.75
CA GLU A 74 15.85 -0.54 -1.54
C GLU A 74 14.95 -0.66 -2.79
N HIS A 75 14.24 0.43 -3.10
CA HIS A 75 13.18 0.42 -4.13
C HIS A 75 13.33 1.55 -5.16
N SER A 76 14.57 1.90 -5.53
CA SER A 76 14.88 2.93 -6.54
C SER A 76 14.39 4.34 -6.16
N SER A 77 14.29 4.62 -4.87
CA SER A 77 14.21 5.99 -4.38
C SER A 77 15.62 6.58 -4.33
N ASP A 78 15.71 7.89 -4.35
CA ASP A 78 16.88 8.65 -3.98
C ASP A 78 17.22 8.51 -2.48
N HIS A 79 16.27 8.07 -1.65
CA HIS A 79 16.50 7.67 -0.27
C HIS A 79 16.76 6.16 -0.15
N PHE A 80 17.70 5.81 0.72
CA PHE A 80 17.98 4.46 1.14
C PHE A 80 17.23 4.14 2.43
N PRO A 81 16.56 2.99 2.52
CA PRO A 81 15.88 2.59 3.75
C PRO A 81 16.90 2.31 4.86
N ILE A 82 16.59 2.73 6.07
CA ILE A 82 17.33 2.40 7.29
C ILE A 82 16.57 1.31 8.03
N ARG A 83 17.28 0.26 8.44
CA ARG A 83 16.76 -0.83 9.26
C ARG A 83 17.32 -0.69 10.66
N THR A 84 16.42 -0.43 11.59
CA THR A 84 16.67 -0.46 13.03
C THR A 84 16.03 -1.72 13.61
N VAL A 85 16.80 -2.48 14.38
CA VAL A 85 16.34 -3.73 15.00
C VAL A 85 16.47 -3.60 16.50
N LEU A 86 15.35 -3.76 17.21
CA LEU A 86 15.30 -3.78 18.67
C LEU A 86 14.94 -5.20 19.14
N GLY A 87 15.66 -5.69 20.14
CA GLY A 87 15.38 -6.92 20.85
C GLY A 87 14.24 -6.69 21.84
N ILE A 88 13.01 -6.85 21.37
CA ILE A 88 11.81 -6.70 22.20
C ILE A 88 11.06 -8.03 22.17
N GLU A 89 10.78 -8.57 23.35
CA GLU A 89 9.82 -9.65 23.51
C GLU A 89 8.42 -9.07 23.27
N THR A 90 7.88 -9.32 22.09
CA THR A 90 6.49 -9.01 21.79
C THR A 90 5.64 -10.27 22.03
N PRO A 91 4.52 -10.18 22.76
CA PRO A 91 3.59 -11.29 22.84
C PRO A 91 3.10 -11.56 21.41
N VAL A 92 3.38 -12.75 20.90
CA VAL A 92 2.97 -13.16 19.56
C VAL A 92 1.46 -13.30 19.58
N LEU A 93 0.74 -12.30 19.05
CA LEU A 93 -0.66 -12.48 18.75
C LEU A 93 -0.73 -13.52 17.63
N ALA A 94 -1.24 -14.71 17.93
CA ALA A 94 -1.46 -15.75 16.93
C ALA A 94 -2.54 -15.26 15.95
N GLN A 95 -2.13 -14.55 14.90
CA GLN A 95 -3.02 -14.29 13.78
C GLN A 95 -3.44 -15.64 13.22
N GLN A 96 -4.76 -15.86 13.13
CA GLN A 96 -5.30 -17.04 12.46
C GLN A 96 -4.79 -17.05 11.03
N LYS A 97 -3.89 -18.00 10.73
CA LYS A 97 -3.37 -18.19 9.37
C LYS A 97 -4.52 -18.66 8.50
N ARG A 98 -4.68 -18.03 7.34
CA ARG A 98 -5.66 -18.43 6.31
C ARG A 98 -4.93 -18.88 5.06
N ARG A 99 -5.49 -19.83 4.33
CA ARG A 99 -4.97 -20.26 3.03
C ARG A 99 -5.24 -19.19 1.97
N ASN A 100 -4.33 -19.04 1.00
CA ASN A 100 -4.54 -18.20 -0.16
C ASN A 100 -5.13 -19.02 -1.32
N TRP A 101 -6.44 -19.23 -1.29
CA TRP A 101 -7.14 -20.07 -2.26
C TRP A 101 -6.95 -19.60 -3.70
N ASN A 102 -6.85 -18.29 -3.93
CA ASN A 102 -6.62 -17.71 -5.27
C ASN A 102 -5.23 -18.04 -5.85
N ALA A 103 -4.28 -18.49 -5.02
CA ALA A 103 -2.94 -18.89 -5.44
C ALA A 103 -2.75 -20.42 -5.42
N THR A 104 -3.84 -21.19 -5.40
CA THR A 104 -3.79 -22.65 -5.47
C THR A 104 -3.26 -23.07 -6.84
N ASP A 105 -2.25 -23.92 -6.85
CA ASP A 105 -1.84 -24.63 -8.07
C ASP A 105 -2.82 -25.78 -8.33
N GLU A 106 -3.77 -25.56 -9.23
CA GLU A 106 -4.83 -26.52 -9.56
C GLU A 106 -4.25 -27.84 -10.07
N LYS A 107 -3.19 -27.80 -10.89
CA LYS A 107 -2.57 -29.02 -11.43
C LYS A 107 -1.95 -29.84 -10.32
N LYS A 108 -1.21 -29.19 -9.43
CA LYS A 108 -0.57 -29.84 -8.30
C LYS A 108 -1.59 -30.39 -7.30
N LEU A 109 -2.69 -29.67 -7.07
CA LEU A 109 -3.78 -30.12 -6.21
C LEU A 109 -4.40 -31.40 -6.76
N THR A 110 -4.82 -31.40 -8.03
CA THR A 110 -5.44 -32.56 -8.68
C THR A 110 -4.50 -33.76 -8.70
N GLN A 111 -3.25 -33.56 -9.12
CA GLN A 111 -2.25 -34.62 -9.15
C GLN A 111 -2.08 -35.28 -7.77
N LYS A 112 -1.96 -34.47 -6.70
CA LYS A 112 -1.76 -34.99 -5.34
C LYS A 112 -2.99 -35.79 -4.86
N ILE A 113 -4.19 -35.32 -5.18
CA ILE A 113 -5.42 -36.05 -4.85
C ILE A 113 -5.45 -37.38 -5.60
N GLU A 114 -5.17 -37.40 -6.92
CA GLU A 114 -5.18 -38.62 -7.73
C GLU A 114 -4.14 -39.65 -7.26
N GLU A 115 -2.95 -39.20 -6.85
CA GLU A 115 -1.89 -40.08 -6.31
C GLU A 115 -2.28 -40.74 -4.98
N ASP A 116 -2.91 -39.98 -4.08
CA ASP A 116 -3.16 -40.43 -2.71
C ASP A 116 -4.57 -41.03 -2.53
N LEU A 117 -5.49 -40.81 -3.48
CA LEU A 117 -6.87 -41.28 -3.43
C LEU A 117 -6.94 -42.78 -3.74
N GLN A 118 -7.32 -43.56 -2.73
CA GLN A 118 -7.60 -44.98 -2.89
C GLN A 118 -9.11 -45.23 -2.87
N VAL A 119 -9.66 -45.56 -4.04
CA VAL A 119 -11.05 -46.00 -4.16
C VAL A 119 -11.18 -47.40 -3.56
N ARG A 120 -12.09 -47.56 -2.61
CA ARG A 120 -12.44 -48.86 -2.01
C ARG A 120 -13.92 -49.11 -2.19
N ASP A 121 -14.27 -50.36 -2.45
CA ASP A 121 -15.66 -50.79 -2.41
C ASP A 121 -16.14 -50.80 -0.94
N LEU A 122 -17.21 -50.06 -0.68
CA LEU A 122 -17.85 -49.93 0.63
C LEU A 122 -19.24 -50.58 0.65
N SER A 123 -19.61 -51.33 -0.39
CA SER A 123 -20.94 -51.95 -0.54
C SER A 123 -21.35 -52.85 0.65
N GLN A 124 -20.38 -53.39 1.38
CA GLN A 124 -20.58 -54.23 2.57
C GLN A 124 -19.99 -53.61 3.86
N ALA A 125 -19.66 -52.31 3.84
CA ALA A 125 -18.97 -51.66 4.95
C ALA A 125 -19.95 -51.28 6.09
N GLY A 126 -19.57 -51.61 7.32
CA GLY A 126 -20.27 -51.12 8.52
C GLY A 126 -19.93 -49.64 8.83
N PRO A 127 -20.71 -48.98 9.70
CA PRO A 127 -20.50 -47.56 10.05
C PRO A 127 -19.06 -47.19 10.42
N PRO A 128 -18.30 -47.99 11.22
CA PRO A 128 -16.92 -47.66 11.56
C PRO A 128 -15.97 -47.65 10.36
N GLN A 129 -16.20 -48.51 9.37
CA GLN A 129 -15.38 -48.60 8.17
C GLN A 129 -15.65 -47.43 7.22
N ILE A 130 -16.91 -46.98 7.15
CA ILE A 130 -17.30 -45.78 6.41
C ILE A 130 -16.64 -44.54 7.03
N GLU A 131 -16.68 -44.40 8.36
CA GLU A 131 -16.06 -43.26 9.06
C GLU A 131 -14.54 -43.23 8.85
N ALA A 132 -13.88 -44.40 8.94
CA ALA A 132 -12.44 -44.50 8.69
C ALA A 132 -12.07 -44.08 7.26
N GLN A 133 -12.88 -44.45 6.27
CA GLN A 133 -12.66 -44.05 4.88
C GLN A 133 -12.96 -42.56 4.67
N CYS A 134 -13.96 -41.99 5.34
CA CYS A 134 -14.24 -40.56 5.34
C CYS A 134 -13.05 -39.77 5.91
N GLN A 135 -12.47 -40.23 7.02
CA GLN A 135 -11.29 -39.60 7.60
C GLN A 135 -10.09 -39.67 6.64
N LYS A 136 -9.86 -40.82 6.00
CA LYS A 136 -8.80 -40.96 5.01
C LYS A 136 -8.98 -40.01 3.82
N LEU A 137 -10.22 -39.84 3.32
CA LEU A 137 -10.52 -38.87 2.27
C LEU A 137 -10.22 -37.44 2.71
N LYS A 138 -10.62 -37.06 3.93
CA LYS A 138 -10.30 -35.74 4.50
C LYS A 138 -8.80 -35.52 4.57
N ASP A 139 -8.04 -36.51 5.02
CA ASP A 139 -6.59 -36.43 5.16
C ASP A 139 -5.90 -36.26 3.79
N VAL A 140 -6.36 -36.99 2.76
CA VAL A 140 -5.89 -36.85 1.38
C VAL A 140 -6.14 -35.43 0.86
N VAL A 141 -7.36 -34.92 1.00
CA VAL A 141 -7.72 -33.57 0.55
C VAL A 141 -6.91 -32.52 1.31
N GLN A 142 -6.75 -32.67 2.62
CA GLN A 142 -6.00 -31.73 3.46
C GLN A 142 -4.50 -31.71 3.11
N SER A 143 -3.91 -32.88 2.86
CA SER A 143 -2.52 -33.03 2.38
C SER A 143 -2.33 -32.37 1.01
N ALA A 144 -3.29 -32.54 0.10
CA ALA A 144 -3.27 -31.90 -1.19
C ALA A 144 -3.32 -30.37 -1.08
N ILE A 145 -4.25 -29.84 -0.28
CA ILE A 145 -4.35 -28.39 0.02
C ILE A 145 -3.04 -27.87 0.63
N GLU A 146 -2.43 -28.63 1.54
CA GLU A 146 -1.15 -28.27 2.15
C GLU A 146 -0.02 -28.13 1.13
N ALA A 147 0.02 -29.02 0.15
CA ALA A 147 1.03 -29.03 -0.90
C ALA A 147 0.78 -27.99 -2.00
N SER A 148 -0.47 -27.66 -2.33
CA SER A 148 -0.85 -26.84 -3.49
C SER A 148 -1.26 -25.41 -3.15
N THR A 149 -1.74 -25.15 -1.93
CA THR A 149 -2.32 -23.85 -1.56
C THR A 149 -1.44 -23.16 -0.51
N PRO A 150 -0.68 -22.13 -0.87
CA PRO A 150 0.19 -21.45 0.09
C PRO A 150 -0.62 -20.72 1.18
N TRP A 151 0.02 -20.50 2.33
CA TRP A 151 -0.53 -19.62 3.37
C TRP A 151 -0.60 -18.18 2.87
N ALA A 152 -1.70 -17.49 3.18
CA ALA A 152 -1.80 -16.06 2.98
C ALA A 152 -0.95 -15.34 4.05
N ASN A 153 -0.17 -14.36 3.60
CA ASN A 153 0.55 -13.43 4.47
C ASN A 153 -0.08 -12.03 4.33
N PRO A 154 -1.31 -11.82 4.86
CA PRO A 154 -1.92 -10.50 4.81
C PRO A 154 -1.07 -9.52 5.63
N SER A 155 -0.82 -8.35 5.05
CA SER A 155 -0.28 -7.20 5.77
C SER A 155 -1.20 -6.01 5.55
N ALA A 156 -1.13 -5.02 6.43
CA ALA A 156 -1.86 -3.76 6.24
C ALA A 156 -1.52 -3.06 4.91
N TRP A 157 -0.37 -3.40 4.32
CA TRP A 157 0.13 -2.85 3.06
C TRP A 157 -0.16 -3.74 1.85
N SER A 158 -0.82 -4.89 2.05
CA SER A 158 -1.15 -5.82 0.98
C SER A 158 -2.24 -5.21 0.09
N ASN A 159 -1.92 -5.00 -1.19
CA ASN A 159 -2.89 -4.59 -2.19
C ASN A 159 -3.27 -5.80 -3.06
N PRO A 160 -4.53 -6.28 -3.03
CA PRO A 160 -4.96 -7.43 -3.83
C PRO A 160 -4.86 -7.19 -5.35
N ASP A 161 -4.86 -5.94 -5.78
CA ASP A 161 -4.68 -5.58 -7.20
C ASP A 161 -3.23 -5.61 -7.66
N PHE A 162 -2.29 -5.75 -6.73
CA PHE A 162 -0.88 -5.84 -7.03
C PHE A 162 -0.54 -7.30 -7.38
N ASP A 163 -0.73 -7.62 -8.66
CA ASP A 163 -0.61 -8.96 -9.20
C ASP A 163 0.83 -9.51 -9.23
N GLU A 164 0.95 -10.80 -9.59
CA GLU A 164 2.24 -11.48 -9.69
C GLU A 164 3.15 -10.89 -10.78
N GLU A 165 2.58 -10.31 -11.85
CA GLU A 165 3.36 -9.63 -12.89
C GLU A 165 4.05 -8.38 -12.31
N CYS A 166 3.33 -7.59 -11.51
CA CYS A 166 3.89 -6.45 -10.79
C CYS A 166 5.00 -6.88 -9.81
N LYS A 167 4.79 -7.99 -9.08
CA LYS A 167 5.80 -8.54 -8.16
C LYS A 167 7.05 -9.00 -8.91
N ALA A 168 6.88 -9.69 -10.04
CA ALA A 168 7.98 -10.15 -10.90
C ALA A 168 8.77 -8.96 -11.46
N ALA A 169 8.09 -7.92 -11.95
CA ALA A 169 8.71 -6.70 -12.43
C ALA A 169 9.52 -5.97 -11.34
N VAL A 170 9.02 -5.92 -10.10
CA VAL A 170 9.78 -5.38 -8.96
C VAL A 170 11.03 -6.21 -8.69
N LYS A 171 10.93 -7.54 -8.66
CA LYS A 171 12.07 -8.44 -8.45
C LYS A 171 13.14 -8.24 -9.52
N GLU A 172 12.74 -8.11 -10.78
CA GLU A 172 13.66 -7.92 -11.91
C GLU A 172 14.37 -6.57 -11.85
N VAL A 173 13.63 -5.49 -11.58
CA VAL A 173 14.24 -4.15 -11.40
C VAL A 173 15.26 -4.16 -10.26
N ARG A 174 14.95 -4.81 -9.13
CA ARG A 174 15.90 -4.97 -8.01
C ARG A 174 17.14 -5.78 -8.41
N ARG A 175 16.97 -6.87 -9.17
CA ARG A 175 18.08 -7.69 -9.67
C ARG A 175 19.00 -6.87 -10.57
N LEU A 176 18.46 -6.16 -11.56
CA LEU A 176 19.22 -5.31 -12.48
C LEU A 176 19.90 -4.15 -11.75
N ARG A 177 19.23 -3.53 -10.77
CA ARG A 177 19.83 -2.49 -9.94
C ARG A 177 21.03 -3.00 -9.16
N ARG A 178 20.90 -4.16 -8.48
CA ARG A 178 22.02 -4.80 -7.76
C ARG A 178 23.19 -5.10 -8.69
N ARG A 179 22.89 -5.57 -9.91
CA ARG A 179 23.91 -5.80 -10.95
C ARG A 179 24.65 -4.52 -11.29
N HIS A 180 23.93 -3.45 -11.64
CA HIS A 180 24.51 -2.13 -11.90
C HIS A 180 25.31 -1.57 -10.71
N THR A 181 24.79 -1.69 -9.48
CA THR A 181 25.50 -1.22 -8.29
C THR A 181 26.84 -1.93 -8.09
N ARG A 182 26.90 -3.23 -8.42
CA ARG A 182 28.12 -4.05 -8.32
C ARG A 182 29.11 -3.79 -9.46
N THR A 183 28.64 -3.67 -10.69
CA THR A 183 29.50 -3.58 -11.89
C THR A 183 29.84 -2.15 -12.28
N LYS A 184 28.99 -1.18 -11.92
CA LYS A 184 29.02 0.21 -12.41
C LYS A 184 29.04 0.34 -13.94
N ASN A 185 28.60 -0.71 -14.65
CA ASN A 185 28.62 -0.74 -16.11
C ASN A 185 27.48 0.11 -16.70
N PRO A 186 27.76 1.05 -17.63
CA PRO A 186 26.72 1.84 -18.32
C PRO A 186 25.63 0.99 -19.00
N TYR A 187 25.97 -0.19 -19.52
CA TYR A 187 24.99 -1.10 -20.09
C TYR A 187 23.98 -1.60 -19.05
N ASP A 188 24.45 -1.93 -17.84
CA ASP A 188 23.57 -2.33 -16.75
C ASP A 188 22.63 -1.21 -16.29
N TRP A 189 23.09 0.05 -16.38
CA TRP A 189 22.25 1.21 -16.17
C TRP A 189 21.12 1.32 -17.20
N ILE A 190 21.41 1.06 -18.47
CA ILE A 190 20.40 1.05 -19.55
C ILE A 190 19.35 -0.03 -19.30
N CYS A 191 19.78 -1.27 -19.01
CA CYS A 191 18.87 -2.37 -18.70
C CYS A 191 17.99 -2.04 -17.48
N TYR A 192 18.60 -1.57 -16.39
CA TYR A 192 17.90 -1.15 -15.18
C TYR A 192 16.88 -0.04 -15.46
N SER A 193 17.26 1.00 -16.21
CA SER A 193 16.40 2.14 -16.53
C SER A 193 15.20 1.72 -17.38
N GLY A 194 15.42 0.85 -18.37
CA GLY A 194 14.37 0.26 -19.20
C GLY A 194 13.36 -0.52 -18.34
N ALA A 195 13.86 -1.45 -17.52
CA ALA A 195 13.03 -2.26 -16.63
C ALA A 195 12.28 -1.39 -15.58
N ARG A 196 12.93 -0.36 -15.02
CA ARG A 196 12.31 0.56 -14.07
C ARG A 196 11.11 1.27 -14.68
N ASN A 197 11.28 1.81 -15.90
CA ASN A 197 10.21 2.52 -16.59
C ASN A 197 9.08 1.57 -17.00
N ALA A 198 9.41 0.36 -17.47
CA ALA A 198 8.43 -0.68 -17.77
C ALA A 198 7.61 -1.07 -16.53
N LYS A 199 8.28 -1.34 -15.40
CA LYS A 199 7.63 -1.60 -14.11
C LYS A 199 6.69 -0.48 -13.70
N THR A 200 7.12 0.78 -13.76
CA THR A 200 6.28 1.93 -13.39
C THR A 200 5.02 2.00 -14.26
N ARG A 201 5.14 1.78 -15.57
CA ARG A 201 3.99 1.75 -16.48
C ARG A 201 3.05 0.57 -16.18
N LEU A 202 3.61 -0.61 -15.94
CA LEU A 202 2.86 -1.82 -15.59
C LEU A 202 2.04 -1.60 -14.32
N VAL A 203 2.70 -1.22 -13.22
CA VAL A 203 2.04 -0.99 -11.92
C VAL A 203 0.93 0.06 -12.04
N LYS A 204 1.21 1.19 -12.73
CA LYS A 204 0.18 2.22 -12.97
C LYS A 204 -1.01 1.65 -13.75
N LYS A 205 -0.76 0.93 -14.84
CA LYS A 205 -1.79 0.32 -15.70
C LYS A 205 -2.63 -0.69 -14.92
N THR A 206 -2.00 -1.59 -14.17
CA THR A 206 -2.66 -2.65 -13.40
C THR A 206 -3.56 -2.04 -12.32
N LEU A 207 -3.01 -1.15 -11.49
CA LEU A 207 -3.77 -0.52 -10.41
C LEU A 207 -4.91 0.36 -10.93
N SER A 208 -4.70 1.11 -12.02
CA SER A 208 -5.78 1.90 -12.64
C SER A 208 -6.88 1.03 -13.24
N ARG A 209 -6.55 -0.13 -13.81
CA ARG A 209 -7.56 -1.07 -14.33
C ARG A 209 -8.35 -1.72 -13.21
N ALA A 210 -7.68 -2.10 -12.12
CA ALA A 210 -8.34 -2.70 -10.99
C ALA A 210 -9.26 -1.71 -10.26
N HIS A 211 -8.82 -0.46 -10.11
CA HIS A 211 -9.67 0.62 -9.61
C HIS A 211 -10.93 0.81 -10.46
N ARG A 212 -10.79 0.89 -11.80
CA ARG A 212 -11.94 1.00 -12.71
C ARG A 212 -12.91 -0.18 -12.56
N ARG A 213 -12.40 -1.41 -12.47
CA ARG A 213 -13.22 -2.60 -12.24
C ARG A 213 -13.98 -2.54 -10.92
N ARG A 214 -13.35 -2.10 -9.83
CA ARG A 214 -14.05 -1.90 -8.55
C ARG A 214 -15.15 -0.85 -8.64
N VAL A 215 -14.87 0.29 -9.28
CA VAL A 215 -15.87 1.33 -9.46
C VAL A 215 -17.05 0.79 -10.26
N GLN A 216 -16.78 0.09 -11.36
CA GLN A 216 -17.81 -0.54 -12.19
C GLN A 216 -18.67 -1.52 -11.40
N GLN A 217 -18.05 -2.44 -10.66
CA GLN A 217 -18.78 -3.42 -9.84
C GLN A 217 -19.67 -2.75 -8.79
N VAL A 218 -19.18 -1.68 -8.17
CA VAL A 218 -19.95 -0.92 -7.16
C VAL A 218 -21.11 -0.13 -7.78
N ILE A 219 -21.00 0.26 -9.05
CA ILE A 219 -22.12 0.86 -9.81
C ILE A 219 -23.15 -0.22 -10.16
N GLU A 220 -22.71 -1.41 -10.55
CA GLU A 220 -23.58 -2.56 -10.87
C GLU A 220 -24.35 -3.07 -9.64
N ASP A 221 -23.79 -2.94 -8.43
CA ASP A 221 -24.47 -3.19 -7.13
C ASP A 221 -25.65 -2.23 -6.85
N GLY A 222 -25.91 -1.27 -7.73
CA GLY A 222 -27.03 -0.33 -7.63
C GLY A 222 -26.83 0.81 -6.61
N PRO A 223 -27.91 1.47 -6.17
CA PRO A 223 -27.84 2.67 -5.33
C PRO A 223 -27.02 2.51 -4.04
N GLN A 224 -27.12 1.34 -3.39
CA GLN A 224 -26.39 1.04 -2.16
C GLN A 224 -24.87 0.91 -2.38
N GLY A 225 -24.46 0.44 -3.56
CA GLY A 225 -23.05 0.43 -3.96
C GLY A 225 -22.53 1.86 -4.15
N MET A 226 -23.25 2.69 -4.90
CA MET A 226 -22.88 4.09 -5.12
C MET A 226 -22.72 4.86 -3.80
N TRP A 227 -23.62 4.67 -2.83
CA TRP A 227 -23.50 5.27 -1.50
C TRP A 227 -22.28 4.80 -0.72
N ARG A 228 -21.91 3.51 -0.80
CA ARG A 228 -20.66 2.99 -0.23
C ARG A 228 -19.44 3.64 -0.86
N LEU A 229 -19.42 3.82 -2.18
CA LEU A 229 -18.31 4.48 -2.89
C LEU A 229 -18.19 5.95 -2.48
N ALA A 230 -19.31 6.67 -2.42
CA ALA A 230 -19.34 8.07 -1.98
C ALA A 230 -18.84 8.23 -0.53
N LYS A 231 -19.29 7.36 0.38
CA LYS A 231 -18.85 7.36 1.78
C LYS A 231 -17.37 7.02 1.91
N TRP A 232 -16.88 6.05 1.14
CA TRP A 232 -15.45 5.74 1.07
C TRP A 232 -14.62 6.93 0.57
N ALA A 233 -15.07 7.61 -0.49
CA ALA A 233 -14.39 8.78 -1.04
C ALA A 233 -14.34 9.94 -0.03
N LYS A 234 -15.45 10.20 0.67
CA LYS A 234 -15.56 11.23 1.71
C LYS A 234 -14.64 10.97 2.90
N ASN A 235 -14.54 9.72 3.35
CA ASN A 235 -13.76 9.35 4.53
C ASN A 235 -12.28 9.06 4.23
N ARG A 236 -11.84 9.22 2.98
CA ARG A 236 -10.45 8.99 2.59
C ARG A 236 -9.61 10.23 2.93
N THR A 237 -8.90 10.14 4.04
CA THR A 237 -7.96 11.16 4.53
C THR A 237 -7.04 11.68 3.42
N GLY A 238 -7.04 13.00 3.21
CA GLY A 238 -6.21 13.72 2.25
C GLY A 238 -6.54 13.54 0.76
N ALA A 239 -7.56 12.75 0.38
CA ALA A 239 -7.99 12.63 -1.02
C ALA A 239 -9.19 13.55 -1.34
N TYR A 240 -10.14 13.68 -0.42
CA TYR A 240 -11.29 14.57 -0.56
C TYR A 240 -10.86 16.06 -0.57
N GLU A 241 -9.85 16.41 0.24
CA GLU A 241 -9.28 17.76 0.31
C GLU A 241 -8.48 18.16 -0.94
N ARG A 242 -7.99 17.19 -1.73
CA ARG A 242 -7.23 17.45 -2.97
C ARG A 242 -8.10 17.75 -4.19
N GLY A 243 -9.41 17.97 -3.98
CA GLY A 243 -10.40 18.46 -4.94
C GLY A 243 -9.98 18.43 -6.41
N HIS A 244 -10.25 17.33 -7.11
CA HIS A 244 -9.98 17.23 -8.56
C HIS A 244 -10.94 18.08 -9.42
N THR A 245 -12.01 18.59 -8.84
CA THR A 245 -12.93 19.51 -9.51
C THR A 245 -12.27 20.89 -9.56
N PRO A 246 -12.08 21.51 -10.75
CA PRO A 246 -11.61 22.88 -10.83
C PRO A 246 -12.56 23.83 -10.09
N SER A 247 -12.11 25.04 -9.78
CA SER A 247 -13.00 26.05 -9.22
C SER A 247 -14.20 26.26 -10.16
N LEU A 248 -15.41 26.27 -9.59
CA LEU A 248 -16.64 26.43 -10.36
C LEU A 248 -17.08 27.88 -10.28
N GLU A 249 -17.48 28.46 -11.40
CA GLU A 249 -18.12 29.77 -11.42
C GLU A 249 -19.62 29.59 -11.20
N ILE A 250 -20.14 30.21 -10.14
CA ILE A 250 -21.56 30.16 -9.80
C ILE A 250 -22.29 31.18 -10.70
N GLN A 251 -23.16 30.68 -11.58
CA GLN A 251 -24.07 31.50 -12.39
C GLN A 251 -25.38 31.75 -11.61
N ASP A 252 -25.27 32.41 -10.46
CA ASP A 252 -26.43 32.88 -9.69
C ASP A 252 -26.81 34.30 -10.16
N PRO A 253 -28.07 34.56 -10.56
CA PRO A 253 -28.54 35.91 -10.89
C PRO A 253 -28.33 36.95 -9.78
N GLN A 254 -28.27 36.53 -8.51
CA GLN A 254 -28.07 37.42 -7.35
C GLN A 254 -26.59 37.68 -7.03
N THR A 255 -25.67 36.76 -7.41
CA THR A 255 -24.23 36.90 -7.15
C THR A 255 -23.38 36.35 -8.31
N PRO A 256 -23.37 37.03 -9.47
CA PRO A 256 -22.61 36.57 -10.63
C PRO A 256 -21.10 36.62 -10.37
N GLY A 257 -20.39 35.56 -10.81
CA GLY A 257 -18.93 35.49 -10.80
C GLY A 257 -18.29 34.97 -9.51
N LYS A 258 -19.07 34.47 -8.55
CA LYS A 258 -18.51 33.86 -7.32
C LYS A 258 -17.87 32.51 -7.64
N LEU A 259 -16.61 32.35 -7.25
CA LEU A 259 -15.87 31.09 -7.39
C LEU A 259 -16.14 30.16 -6.19
N ALA A 260 -16.57 28.94 -6.48
CA ALA A 260 -16.61 27.84 -5.54
C ALA A 260 -15.29 27.06 -5.61
N GLU A 261 -14.46 27.18 -4.57
CA GLU A 261 -13.13 26.58 -4.52
C GLU A 261 -13.10 25.35 -3.61
N THR A 262 -13.82 25.43 -2.49
CA THR A 262 -13.96 24.33 -1.53
C THR A 262 -14.97 23.28 -2.02
N VAL A 263 -14.84 22.05 -1.51
CA VAL A 263 -15.76 20.97 -1.89
C VAL A 263 -17.20 21.27 -1.49
N ASP A 264 -17.41 21.89 -0.32
CA ASP A 264 -18.75 22.24 0.17
C ASP A 264 -19.40 23.33 -0.69
N GLN A 265 -18.64 24.37 -1.08
CA GLN A 265 -19.12 25.39 -2.02
C GLN A 265 -19.50 24.80 -3.38
N LYS A 266 -18.70 23.83 -3.88
CA LYS A 266 -18.98 23.15 -5.15
C LYS A 266 -20.21 22.25 -5.07
N ALA A 267 -20.37 21.52 -3.97
CA ALA A 267 -21.54 20.69 -3.72
C ALA A 267 -22.82 21.53 -3.65
N GLU A 268 -22.76 22.69 -2.99
CA GLU A 268 -23.88 23.62 -2.91
C GLU A 268 -24.22 24.24 -4.28
N ALA A 269 -23.21 24.63 -5.06
CA ALA A 269 -23.41 25.12 -6.42
C ALA A 269 -24.13 24.09 -7.30
N PHE A 270 -23.76 22.81 -7.22
CA PHE A 270 -24.46 21.73 -7.93
C PHE A 270 -25.87 21.49 -7.40
N ARG A 271 -26.08 21.56 -6.08
CA ARG A 271 -27.40 21.42 -5.48
C ARG A 271 -28.37 22.48 -6.03
N VAL A 272 -27.93 23.74 -6.09
CA VAL A 272 -28.74 24.84 -6.63
C VAL A 272 -29.02 24.65 -8.13
N ALA A 273 -28.00 24.29 -8.91
CA ALA A 273 -28.14 24.15 -10.36
C ALA A 273 -29.01 22.96 -10.80
N PHE A 274 -28.85 21.80 -10.14
CA PHE A 274 -29.55 20.57 -10.52
C PHE A 274 -30.85 20.34 -9.75
N CYS A 275 -31.08 21.05 -8.64
CA CYS A 275 -32.29 20.99 -7.84
C CYS A 275 -32.80 22.40 -7.51
N PRO A 276 -33.21 23.19 -8.53
CA PRO A 276 -33.74 24.53 -8.30
C PRO A 276 -35.00 24.44 -7.43
N GLN A 277 -35.28 25.52 -6.68
CA GLN A 277 -36.56 25.59 -5.99
C GLN A 277 -37.70 25.56 -7.02
N PRO A 278 -38.74 24.74 -6.80
CA PRO A 278 -39.91 24.75 -7.67
C PRO A 278 -40.52 26.17 -7.65
N PRO A 279 -41.12 26.62 -8.77
CA PRO A 279 -41.86 27.88 -8.76
C PRO A 279 -42.93 27.85 -7.66
N PRO A 280 -43.28 29.00 -7.09
CA PRO A 280 -44.40 29.07 -6.15
C PRO A 280 -45.63 28.43 -6.80
N ALA A 281 -46.38 27.67 -6.01
CA ALA A 281 -47.61 27.04 -6.49
C ALA A 281 -48.54 28.15 -7.02
N ASP A 282 -49.05 27.95 -8.23
CA ASP A 282 -50.13 28.79 -8.76
C ASP A 282 -51.39 28.42 -7.98
N LEU A 283 -51.90 29.38 -7.19
CA LEU A 283 -53.09 29.22 -6.37
C LEU A 283 -54.33 29.87 -7.02
N SER A 284 -54.22 30.34 -8.27
CA SER A 284 -55.30 31.04 -8.97
C SER A 284 -56.57 30.19 -9.14
N ASP A 285 -56.45 28.86 -9.07
CA ASP A 285 -57.55 27.90 -9.08
C ASP A 285 -58.29 27.79 -7.73
N THR A 286 -57.66 28.20 -6.62
CA THR A 286 -58.25 28.20 -5.29
C THR A 286 -59.06 29.46 -4.99
N ASP A 287 -58.81 30.56 -5.69
CA ASP A 287 -59.54 31.84 -5.54
C ASP A 287 -60.96 31.78 -6.16
N LEU A 288 -61.27 30.76 -6.97
CA LEU A 288 -62.59 30.53 -7.56
C LEU A 288 -63.61 29.89 -6.60
N PHE A 289 -63.19 29.56 -5.37
CA PHE A 289 -64.02 28.93 -4.35
C PHE A 289 -64.33 29.83 -3.14
N GLN A 290 -64.11 31.15 -3.25
CA GLN A 290 -64.58 32.13 -2.25
C GLN A 290 -65.93 32.76 -2.61
#